data_AF-A0A1F3VAE8-F1
#
_entry.id   AF-A0A1F3VAE8-F1
#
_cell.length_a   1.000
_cell.length_b   1.000
_cell.length_c   1.000
_cell.angle_alpha   90.00
_cell.angle_beta   90.00
_cell.angle_gamma   90.00
#
_symmetry.space_group_name_H-M   'P 1'
#
loop_
_entity.id
_entity.type
_entity.pdbx_description
1 polymer ?
#
loop_
_entity_poly.entity_id
_entity_poly.type
_entity_poly.pdbx_seq_one_letter_code
_entity_poly.pdbx_strand_id
1 'polypeptide(L)'
;MMFTRKDFLSTGQSTVEYLLLFAVMAAITMSILGSDKFKQIMGKDSEFFVALKNYMEYSYRHGAPGSRDISVTRTGGVHELYFNVEKGGTHFFTPLEEYPKN
;
A
#
# COMPACT_ATOMS: atom_id res chain seq x y z
N MET A 1 51.56 6.71 34.17
CA MET A 1 50.12 6.87 33.91
C MET A 1 49.44 5.58 34.37
N MET A 2 48.76 5.60 35.52
CA MET A 2 48.23 4.40 36.17
C MET A 2 46.73 4.30 35.87
N PHE A 3 46.36 3.46 34.91
CA PHE A 3 44.96 3.15 34.63
C PHE A 3 44.39 2.37 35.82
N THR A 4 43.42 2.95 36.52
CA THR A 4 42.80 2.28 37.67
C THR A 4 41.83 1.24 37.14
N ARG A 5 41.69 0.09 37.83
CA ARG A 5 40.80 -1.02 37.38
C ARG A 5 39.37 -0.55 37.08
N LYS A 6 38.91 0.53 37.72
CA LYS A 6 37.58 1.12 37.51
C LYS A 6 37.39 1.65 36.08
N ASP A 7 38.44 2.20 35.47
CA ASP A 7 38.36 2.81 34.13
C ASP A 7 38.24 1.75 33.02
N PHE A 8 38.89 0.59 33.21
CA PHE A 8 38.79 -0.56 32.30
C PHE A 8 37.44 -1.28 32.42
N LEU A 9 36.90 -1.39 33.65
CA LEU A 9 35.57 -1.94 33.85
C LEU A 9 34.47 -1.04 33.27
N SER A 10 34.51 0.29 33.42
CA SER A 10 33.42 1.15 32.94
C SER A 10 33.33 1.26 31.40
N THR A 11 34.47 1.25 30.70
CA THR A 11 34.52 1.38 29.23
C THR A 11 34.38 0.05 28.50
N GLY A 12 34.98 -1.03 29.01
CA GLY A 12 34.85 -2.37 28.44
C GLY A 12 33.48 -3.02 28.69
N GLN A 13 32.92 -2.87 29.89
CA GLN A 13 31.63 -3.44 30.25
C GLN A 13 30.46 -2.76 29.50
N SER A 14 30.49 -1.43 29.36
CA SER A 14 29.46 -0.70 28.62
C SER A 14 29.43 -1.06 27.13
N THR A 15 30.59 -1.27 26.50
CA THR A 15 30.68 -1.67 25.09
C THR A 15 30.04 -3.04 24.84
N VAL A 16 30.28 -4.02 25.74
CA VAL A 16 29.69 -5.36 25.66
C VAL A 16 28.17 -5.32 25.88
N GLU A 17 27.70 -4.46 26.79
CA GLU A 17 26.27 -4.26 27.04
C GLU A 17 25.54 -3.73 25.80
N TYR A 18 26.10 -2.75 25.10
CA TYR A 18 25.52 -2.24 23.86
C TYR A 18 25.54 -3.27 22.73
N LEU A 19 26.58 -4.10 22.63
CA LEU A 19 26.65 -5.21 21.66
C LEU A 19 25.59 -6.27 21.93
N LEU A 20 25.38 -6.64 23.20
CA LEU A 20 24.33 -7.56 23.60
C LEU A 20 22.94 -6.99 23.35
N LEU A 21 22.73 -5.72 23.69
CA LEU A 21 21.46 -5.02 23.39
C LEU A 21 21.19 -5.01 21.88
N PHE A 22 22.21 -4.71 21.08
CA PHE A 22 22.11 -4.76 19.62
C PHE A 22 21.76 -6.16 19.11
N ALA A 23 22.41 -7.20 19.64
CA ALA A 23 22.14 -8.59 19.26
C ALA A 23 20.70 -9.00 19.60
N VAL A 24 20.19 -8.61 20.77
CA VAL A 24 18.80 -8.86 21.18
C VAL A 24 17.83 -8.12 20.26
N MET A 25 18.09 -6.84 19.97
CA MET A 25 17.27 -6.06 19.04
C MET A 25 17.25 -6.68 17.65
N ALA A 26 18.40 -7.08 17.12
CA ALA A 26 18.51 -7.74 15.82
C ALA A 26 17.75 -9.08 15.79
N ALA A 27 17.84 -9.88 16.85
CA ALA A 27 17.10 -11.14 16.97
C ALA A 27 15.58 -10.92 16.95
N ILE A 28 15.09 -9.91 17.68
CA ILE A 28 13.68 -9.53 17.69
C ILE A 28 13.25 -9.07 16.29
N THR A 29 14.03 -8.20 15.65
CA THR A 29 13.73 -7.72 14.29
C THR A 29 13.66 -8.87 13.29
N MET A 30 14.63 -9.79 13.29
CA MET A 30 14.62 -10.95 12.40
C MET A 30 13.42 -11.86 12.64
N SER A 31 13.02 -12.06 13.90
CA SER A 31 11.83 -12.83 14.26
C SER A 31 10.55 -12.20 13.68
N ILE A 32 10.41 -10.87 13.78
CA ILE A 32 9.26 -10.15 13.22
C ILE A 32 9.25 -10.26 11.69
N LEU A 33 10.37 -9.96 11.03
CA LEU A 33 10.48 -10.00 9.56
C LEU A 33 10.28 -11.42 9.00
N GLY A 34 10.70 -12.44 9.75
CA GLY A 34 10.53 -13.85 9.41
C GLY A 34 9.11 -14.38 9.61
N SER A 35 8.27 -13.69 10.39
CA SER A 35 6.92 -14.13 10.73
C SER A 35 5.99 -14.20 9.52
N ASP A 36 5.09 -15.18 9.52
CA ASP A 36 4.13 -15.37 8.42
C ASP A 36 3.18 -14.17 8.29
N LYS A 37 2.80 -13.56 9.41
CA LYS A 37 1.98 -12.33 9.42
C LYS A 37 2.68 -11.18 8.71
N PHE A 38 3.98 -10.96 8.97
CA PHE A 38 4.72 -9.90 8.29
C PHE A 38 4.83 -10.19 6.79
N LYS A 39 5.11 -11.44 6.41
CA LYS A 39 5.15 -11.86 5.00
C LYS A 39 3.79 -11.76 4.30
N GLN A 40 2.68 -11.98 5.00
CA GLN A 40 1.33 -11.79 4.45
C GLN A 40 1.04 -10.31 4.12
N ILE A 41 1.68 -9.38 4.82
CA ILE A 41 1.47 -7.93 4.62
C ILE A 41 2.54 -7.32 3.68
N MET A 42 3.79 -7.78 3.76
CA MET A 42 4.92 -7.16 3.05
C MET A 42 5.59 -8.08 2.02
N GLY A 43 5.18 -9.34 1.94
CA GLY A 43 5.72 -10.32 1.01
C GLY A 43 5.18 -10.16 -0.42
N LYS A 44 5.71 -10.99 -1.32
CA LYS A 44 5.38 -10.96 -2.76
C LYS A 44 3.89 -11.20 -3.04
N ASP A 45 3.25 -12.06 -2.25
CA ASP A 45 1.82 -12.37 -2.35
C ASP A 45 1.00 -11.62 -1.29
N SER A 46 1.45 -10.41 -0.92
CA SER A 46 0.81 -9.61 0.12
C SER A 46 -0.63 -9.27 -0.22
N GLU A 47 -1.54 -9.61 0.68
CA GLU A 47 -2.97 -9.25 0.57
C GLU A 47 -3.16 -7.74 0.54
N PHE A 48 -2.34 -7.01 1.29
CA PHE A 48 -2.38 -5.55 1.33
C PHE A 48 -2.02 -4.93 -0.03
N PHE A 49 -0.89 -5.34 -0.62
CA PHE A 49 -0.47 -4.80 -1.91
C PHE A 49 -1.39 -5.24 -3.06
N VAL A 50 -1.95 -6.45 -2.99
CA VAL A 50 -2.97 -6.92 -3.94
C VAL A 50 -4.24 -6.07 -3.82
N ALA A 51 -4.73 -5.82 -2.60
CA ALA A 51 -5.89 -4.97 -2.38
C ALA A 51 -5.65 -3.54 -2.86
N LEU A 52 -4.49 -2.96 -2.53
CA LEU A 52 -4.10 -1.61 -2.97
C LEU A 52 -4.03 -1.52 -4.49
N LYS A 53 -3.38 -2.51 -5.14
CA LYS A 53 -3.31 -2.59 -6.59
C LYS A 53 -4.71 -2.64 -7.20
N ASN A 54 -5.57 -3.54 -6.73
CA ASN A 54 -6.91 -3.69 -7.28
C ASN A 54 -7.75 -2.42 -7.10
N TYR A 55 -7.60 -1.74 -5.96
CA TYR A 55 -8.25 -0.47 -5.69
C TYR A 55 -7.78 0.62 -6.67
N MET A 56 -6.46 0.74 -6.88
CA MET A 56 -5.91 1.70 -7.84
C MET A 56 -6.36 1.39 -9.27
N GLU A 57 -6.32 0.13 -9.68
CA GLU A 57 -6.76 -0.29 -11.02
C GLU A 57 -8.24 0.00 -11.25
N TYR A 58 -9.09 -0.31 -10.27
CA TYR A 58 -10.52 -0.01 -10.34
C TYR A 58 -10.76 1.51 -10.39
N SER A 59 -10.16 2.25 -9.47
CA SER A 59 -10.33 3.71 -9.39
C SER A 59 -9.83 4.42 -10.64
N TYR A 60 -8.75 3.94 -11.25
CA TYR A 60 -8.26 4.49 -12.50
C TYR A 60 -9.25 4.31 -13.66
N ARG A 61 -9.96 3.17 -13.70
CA ARG A 61 -10.92 2.87 -14.78
C ARG A 61 -12.26 3.56 -14.55
N HIS A 62 -12.82 3.41 -13.35
CA HIS A 62 -14.18 3.84 -13.03
C HIS A 62 -14.24 5.24 -12.41
N GLY A 63 -13.08 5.85 -12.09
CA GLY A 63 -12.97 7.15 -11.43
C GLY A 63 -13.71 7.25 -10.10
N ALA A 64 -13.99 6.09 -9.50
CA ALA A 64 -14.69 5.91 -8.25
C ALA A 64 -13.99 4.81 -7.42
N PRO A 65 -14.08 4.86 -6.08
CA PRO A 65 -13.48 3.84 -5.22
C PRO A 65 -14.16 2.48 -5.41
N GLY A 66 -13.37 1.40 -5.47
CA GLY A 66 -13.89 0.03 -5.55
C GLY A 66 -12.80 -1.03 -5.42
N SER A 67 -13.20 -2.30 -5.36
CA SER A 67 -12.35 -3.35 -4.77
C SER A 67 -11.63 -4.23 -5.78
N ARG A 68 -12.28 -4.58 -6.89
CA ARG A 68 -11.67 -5.39 -7.97
C ARG A 68 -12.48 -5.24 -9.25
N ASP A 69 -11.82 -4.83 -10.32
CA ASP A 69 -12.44 -4.83 -11.63
C ASP A 69 -12.42 -6.25 -12.22
N ILE A 70 -13.60 -6.86 -12.35
CA ILE A 70 -13.80 -8.17 -12.98
C ILE A 70 -14.17 -8.05 -14.47
N SER A 71 -14.24 -6.83 -15.01
CA SER A 71 -14.58 -6.63 -16.41
C SER A 71 -13.43 -7.09 -17.32
N VAL A 72 -13.70 -8.14 -18.09
CA VAL A 72 -12.75 -8.75 -19.04
C VAL A 72 -12.77 -8.05 -20.40
N THR A 73 -13.81 -7.26 -20.66
CA THR A 73 -14.07 -6.66 -21.97
C THR A 73 -14.11 -5.15 -21.86
N ARG A 74 -13.35 -4.48 -22.74
CA ARG A 74 -13.24 -3.02 -22.84
C ARG A 74 -14.49 -2.35 -23.45
N THR A 75 -15.48 -3.15 -23.86
CA THR A 75 -16.47 -2.73 -24.86
C THR A 75 -17.88 -3.11 -24.42
N GLY A 76 -18.76 -2.10 -24.37
CA GLY A 76 -20.18 -2.28 -24.66
C GLY A 76 -21.17 -1.68 -23.67
N GLY A 77 -20.73 -1.26 -22.48
CA GLY A 77 -21.61 -0.71 -21.44
C GLY A 77 -21.57 0.82 -21.36
N VAL A 78 -22.65 1.38 -20.81
CA VAL A 78 -22.67 2.76 -20.30
C VAL A 78 -21.63 2.88 -19.18
N HIS A 79 -20.62 3.74 -19.35
CA HIS A 79 -19.55 3.90 -18.38
C HIS A 79 -19.98 4.85 -17.26
N GLU A 80 -19.73 4.50 -16.01
CA GLU A 80 -20.17 5.24 -14.81
C GLU A 80 -19.69 6.70 -14.81
N LEU A 81 -18.47 6.96 -15.28
CA LEU A 81 -17.96 8.34 -15.47
C LEU A 81 -18.64 9.15 -16.57
N TYR A 82 -19.20 8.49 -17.59
CA TYR A 82 -19.84 9.18 -18.70
C TYR A 82 -21.34 9.38 -18.46
N PHE A 83 -21.96 8.47 -17.72
CA PHE A 83 -23.39 8.47 -17.47
C PHE A 83 -23.67 8.14 -16.02
N ASN A 84 -24.32 9.09 -15.36
CA ASN A 84 -24.79 8.92 -14.01
C ASN A 84 -26.12 8.16 -14.05
N VAL A 85 -26.09 6.89 -13.66
CA VAL A 85 -27.26 6.00 -13.67
C VAL A 85 -28.33 6.48 -12.68
N GLU A 86 -27.94 7.06 -11.54
CA GLU A 86 -28.87 7.57 -10.52
C GLU A 86 -29.62 8.81 -10.99
N LYS A 87 -28.96 9.68 -11.76
CA LYS A 87 -29.55 10.91 -12.32
C LYS A 87 -30.13 10.70 -13.72
N GLY A 88 -29.98 9.50 -14.31
CA GLY A 88 -30.46 9.17 -15.64
C GLY A 88 -29.88 10.03 -16.75
N GLY A 89 -28.66 10.56 -16.59
CA GLY A 89 -28.09 11.57 -17.49
C GLY A 89 -26.58 11.50 -17.61
N THR A 90 -26.05 12.05 -18.69
CA THR A 90 -24.60 12.11 -18.92
C THR A 90 -23.94 13.22 -18.10
N HIS A 91 -22.68 13.01 -17.70
CA HIS A 91 -21.82 14.06 -17.15
C HIS A 91 -21.36 15.09 -18.20
N PHE A 92 -21.58 14.82 -19.49
CA PHE A 92 -21.23 15.72 -20.57
C PHE A 92 -22.32 16.73 -20.89
N PHE A 93 -21.91 17.91 -21.35
CA PHE A 93 -22.82 18.88 -21.92
C PHE A 93 -23.23 18.41 -23.32
N THR A 94 -24.54 18.20 -23.52
CA THR A 94 -25.13 18.00 -24.84
C THR A 94 -25.99 19.22 -25.19
N PRO A 95 -26.07 19.63 -26.45
CA PRO A 95 -26.98 20.69 -26.86
C PRO A 95 -28.43 20.27 -26.55
N LEU A 96 -29.23 21.23 -26.07
CA LEU A 96 -30.66 21.03 -25.77
C LEU A 96 -31.48 20.77 -27.04
N GLU A 97 -31.05 21.34 -28.15
CA GLU A 97 -31.71 21.23 -29.45
C GLU A 97 -30.88 20.33 -30.39
N GLU A 98 -31.57 19.55 -31.22
CA GLU A 98 -30.92 18.81 -32.31
C GLU A 98 -30.21 19.80 -33.26
N TYR A 99 -29.04 19.41 -33.76
CA TYR A 99 -28.40 20.15 -34.84
C TYR A 99 -29.38 20.26 -36.02
N PRO A 100 -29.46 21.44 -36.69
CA PRO A 100 -30.31 21.60 -37.84
C PRO A 100 -29.99 20.52 -38.88
N LYS A 101 -31.03 19.75 -39.25
CA LYS A 101 -30.92 18.77 -40.32
C LYS A 101 -30.96 19.55 -41.62
N ASN A 102 -29.84 19.53 -42.35
CA ASN A 102 -29.71 20.15 -43.67
C ASN A 102 -30.77 19.63 -44.64
#